data_AF-A0A235F3W9-F1
#
_entry.id   AF-A0A235F3W9-F1
#
_cell.length_a   1.000
_cell.length_b   1.000
_cell.length_c   1.000
_cell.angle_alpha   90.00
_cell.angle_beta   90.00
_cell.angle_gamma   90.00
#
_symmetry.space_group_name_H-M   'P 1'
#
loop_
_entity.id
_entity.type
_entity.pdbx_description
1 polymer ?
#
loop_
_entity_poly.entity_id
_entity_poly.type
_entity_poly.pdbx_seq_one_letter_code
_entity_poly.pdbx_strand_id
1 'polypeptide(L)'
;FRRPCISISSTDKELLEYIQTLTCGTIVNKKNYNPSKHKNSFTLIIKKKDNVLMILNHIYPYLRIKQKKERCLWIIQRYEMVTPRNGKYSKSLLEQKLLFEKSFFNI
;
A
#
# COMPACT_ATOMS: atom_id res chain seq x y z
N PHE A 1 3.09 13.55 5.94
CA PHE A 1 3.33 12.22 6.55
C PHE A 1 3.09 11.11 5.56
N ARG A 2 3.77 9.98 5.73
CA ARG A 2 3.64 8.82 4.84
C ARG A 2 2.29 8.12 5.08
N ARG A 3 1.73 7.57 4.01
CA ARG A 3 0.52 6.74 4.01
C ARG A 3 0.81 5.37 3.42
N PRO A 4 0.16 4.30 3.90
CA PRO A 4 0.27 3.00 3.29
C PRO A 4 -0.33 3.03 1.88
N CYS A 5 0.25 2.24 1.01
CA CYS A 5 -0.17 2.08 -0.38
C CYS A 5 0.09 0.63 -0.77
N ILE A 6 -0.82 0.04 -1.54
CA ILE A 6 -0.59 -1.26 -2.16
C ILE A 6 -0.28 -1.00 -3.63
N SER A 7 0.78 -1.62 -4.13
CA SER A 7 1.14 -1.58 -5.55
C SER A 7 1.45 -2.99 -6.05
N ILE A 8 0.91 -3.33 -7.21
CA ILE A 8 1.10 -4.63 -7.86
C ILE A 8 1.58 -4.34 -9.28
N SER A 9 2.83 -4.71 -9.58
CA SER A 9 3.40 -4.57 -10.92
C SER A 9 3.30 -5.90 -11.67
N SER A 10 2.81 -5.87 -12.91
CA SER A 10 2.69 -7.05 -13.76
C SER A 10 2.88 -6.67 -15.23
N THR A 11 3.28 -7.64 -16.06
CA THR A 11 3.21 -7.54 -17.53
C THR A 11 1.91 -8.13 -18.08
N ASP A 12 1.18 -8.88 -17.26
CA ASP A 12 -0.17 -9.37 -17.53
C ASP A 12 -1.19 -8.31 -17.08
N LYS A 13 -1.85 -7.69 -18.07
CA LYS A 13 -2.81 -6.61 -17.85
C LYS A 13 -4.16 -7.14 -17.39
N GLU A 14 -4.60 -8.27 -17.92
CA GLU A 14 -5.91 -8.88 -17.62
C GLU A 14 -5.99 -9.28 -16.14
N LEU A 15 -4.89 -9.81 -15.59
CA LEU A 15 -4.79 -10.08 -14.16
C LEU A 15 -4.96 -8.80 -13.31
N LEU A 16 -4.35 -7.69 -13.73
CA LEU A 16 -4.49 -6.43 -13.01
C LEU A 16 -5.89 -5.84 -13.13
N GLU A 17 -6.53 -5.97 -14.29
CA GLU A 17 -7.93 -5.57 -14.51
C GLU A 17 -8.86 -6.37 -13.62
N TYR A 18 -8.68 -7.69 -13.51
CA TYR A 18 -9.41 -8.51 -12.55
C TYR A 18 -9.23 -8.03 -11.11
N ILE A 19 -7.99 -7.84 -10.65
CA ILE A 19 -7.73 -7.35 -9.27
C ILE A 19 -8.28 -5.93 -9.08
N GLN A 20 -8.30 -5.10 -10.12
CA GLN A 20 -8.88 -3.77 -10.06
C GLN A 20 -10.37 -3.82 -9.74
N THR A 21 -11.13 -4.76 -10.32
CA THR A 21 -12.57 -4.96 -10.02
C THR A 21 -12.82 -5.27 -8.54
N LEU A 22 -11.85 -5.89 -7.86
CA LEU A 22 -11.95 -6.27 -6.45
C LEU A 22 -11.48 -5.19 -5.47
N THR A 23 -10.67 -4.22 -5.92
CA THR A 23 -9.90 -3.33 -5.02
C THR A 23 -10.15 -1.84 -5.25
N CYS A 24 -10.78 -1.48 -6.37
CA CYS A 24 -10.98 -0.10 -6.84
C CYS A 24 -9.67 0.69 -6.97
N GLY A 25 -8.56 0.00 -7.30
CA GLY A 25 -7.28 0.64 -7.60
C GLY A 25 -7.26 1.35 -8.96
N THR A 26 -6.15 1.99 -9.27
CA THR A 26 -5.89 2.60 -10.58
C THR A 26 -4.73 1.90 -11.26
N ILE A 27 -4.92 1.45 -12.50
CA ILE A 27 -3.84 0.89 -13.33
C ILE A 27 -3.10 2.03 -14.02
N VAL A 28 -1.77 1.99 -13.96
CA VAL A 28 -0.89 2.91 -14.68
C VAL A 28 0.06 2.14 -15.60
N ASN A 29 0.34 2.70 -16.77
CA ASN A 29 1.30 2.14 -17.73
C ASN A 29 2.71 2.59 -17.37
N LYS A 30 3.68 1.69 -17.44
CA LYS A 30 5.11 2.03 -17.36
C LYS A 30 5.67 2.23 -18.76
N LYS A 31 6.48 3.28 -18.93
CA LYS A 31 7.19 3.51 -20.19
C LYS A 31 8.10 2.32 -20.50
N ASN A 32 7.93 1.74 -21.69
CA ASN A 32 8.80 0.70 -22.20
C ASN A 32 9.94 1.36 -22.98
N TYR A 33 11.14 1.38 -22.40
CA TYR A 33 12.32 2.01 -23.01
C TYR A 33 12.99 1.12 -24.08
N ASN A 34 12.62 -0.17 -24.17
CA ASN A 34 13.15 -1.08 -25.20
C ASN A 34 12.08 -2.08 -25.68
N PRO A 35 11.12 -1.63 -26.52
CA PRO A 35 9.98 -2.44 -26.92
C PRO A 35 10.31 -3.70 -27.73
N SER A 36 11.48 -3.75 -28.41
CA SER A 36 11.90 -4.94 -29.15
C SER A 36 12.31 -6.09 -28.22
N LYS A 37 12.73 -5.78 -26.99
CA LYS A 37 13.22 -6.77 -26.02
C LYS A 37 12.27 -6.98 -24.84
N HIS A 38 11.56 -5.94 -24.40
CA HIS A 38 10.78 -5.96 -23.17
C HIS A 38 9.28 -5.92 -23.46
N LYS A 39 8.50 -6.67 -22.66
CA LYS A 39 7.05 -6.54 -22.63
C LYS A 39 6.64 -5.22 -21.97
N ASN A 40 5.48 -4.70 -22.36
CA ASN A 40 4.85 -3.59 -21.65
C ASN A 40 4.57 -4.00 -20.19
N SER A 41 4.75 -3.06 -19.27
CA SER A 41 4.53 -3.28 -17.85
C SER A 41 3.50 -2.29 -17.32
N PHE A 42 2.70 -2.78 -16.39
CA PHE A 42 1.57 -2.10 -15.80
C PHE A 42 1.72 -2.12 -14.27
N THR A 43 1.07 -1.20 -13.58
CA THR A 43 1.02 -1.21 -12.12
C THR A 43 -0.35 -0.82 -11.63
N LEU A 44 -1.01 -1.71 -10.88
CA LEU A 44 -2.21 -1.39 -10.12
C LEU A 44 -1.78 -0.71 -8.82
N ILE A 45 -2.37 0.44 -8.51
CA ILE A 45 -2.07 1.22 -7.31
C ILE A 45 -3.35 1.50 -6.52
N ILE A 46 -3.34 1.16 -5.22
CA ILE A 46 -4.46 1.40 -4.30
C ILE A 46 -3.97 2.35 -3.20
N LYS A 47 -4.58 3.54 -3.12
CA LYS A 47 -4.13 4.65 -2.24
C LYS A 47 -5.20 5.13 -1.25
N LYS A 48 -6.48 4.81 -1.46
CA LYS A 48 -7.57 5.23 -0.56
C LYS A 48 -7.41 4.49 0.76
N LYS A 49 -7.34 5.24 1.87
CA LYS A 49 -7.05 4.70 3.21
C LYS A 49 -7.92 3.48 3.54
N ASP A 50 -9.24 3.64 3.41
CA ASP A 50 -10.20 2.60 3.80
C ASP A 50 -10.00 1.32 2.97
N ASN A 51 -9.84 1.46 1.65
CA ASN A 51 -9.56 0.32 0.77
C ASN A 51 -8.24 -0.37 1.14
N VAL A 52 -7.17 0.40 1.40
CA VAL A 52 -5.87 -0.16 1.80
C VAL A 52 -6.00 -0.95 3.09
N LEU A 53 -6.61 -0.37 4.13
CA LEU A 53 -6.76 -1.03 5.43
C LEU A 53 -7.66 -2.28 5.33
N MET A 54 -8.76 -2.19 4.58
CA MET A 54 -9.65 -3.33 4.32
C MET A 54 -8.88 -4.48 3.64
N ILE A 55 -8.17 -4.19 2.55
CA ILE A 55 -7.40 -5.21 1.81
C ILE A 55 -6.30 -5.80 2.69
N LEU A 56 -5.55 -4.97 3.43
CA LEU A 56 -4.50 -5.46 4.34
C LEU A 56 -5.06 -6.46 5.35
N ASN A 57 -6.24 -6.20 5.94
CA ASN A 57 -6.92 -7.13 6.85
C ASN A 57 -7.23 -8.48 6.18
N HIS A 58 -7.71 -8.46 4.93
CA HIS A 58 -8.01 -9.69 4.20
C HIS A 58 -6.77 -10.49 3.80
N ILE A 59 -5.68 -9.81 3.39
CA ILE A 59 -4.49 -10.51 2.86
C ILE A 59 -3.48 -10.91 3.92
N TYR A 60 -3.49 -10.28 5.11
CA TYR A 60 -2.51 -10.51 6.17
C TYR A 60 -2.30 -12.00 6.53
N PRO A 61 -3.35 -12.86 6.62
CA PRO A 61 -3.17 -14.27 6.97
C PRO A 61 -2.33 -15.03 5.94
N TYR A 62 -2.39 -14.59 4.68
CA TYR A 62 -1.77 -15.21 3.52
C TYR A 62 -0.36 -14.67 3.23
N LEU A 63 0.09 -13.62 3.92
CA LEU A 63 1.45 -13.09 3.76
C LEU A 63 2.49 -14.06 4.31
N ARG A 64 3.35 -14.58 3.43
CA ARG A 64 4.42 -15.54 3.78
C ARG A 64 5.72 -14.87 4.25
N ILE A 65 6.04 -13.71 3.70
CA ILE A 65 7.27 -12.99 4.07
C ILE A 65 7.07 -12.36 5.44
N LYS A 66 7.82 -12.84 6.45
CA LYS A 66 7.71 -12.42 7.86
C LYS A 66 7.67 -10.89 8.01
N GLN A 67 8.66 -10.20 7.43
CA GLN A 67 8.72 -8.73 7.49
C GLN A 67 7.48 -8.06 6.88
N LYS A 68 6.95 -8.57 5.75
CA LYS A 68 5.71 -8.01 5.16
C LYS A 68 4.51 -8.25 6.06
N LYS A 69 4.43 -9.42 6.69
CA LYS A 69 3.35 -9.78 7.62
C LYS A 69 3.37 -8.88 8.86
N GLU A 70 4.54 -8.68 9.46
CA GLU A 70 4.72 -7.81 10.63
C GLU A 70 4.44 -6.34 10.29
N ARG A 71 4.93 -5.83 9.16
CA ARG A 71 4.62 -4.49 8.66
C ARG A 71 3.13 -4.30 8.36
N CYS A 72 2.48 -5.30 7.80
CA CYS A 72 1.03 -5.30 7.57
C CYS A 72 0.26 -5.18 8.89
N LEU A 73 0.62 -6.00 9.88
CA LEU A 73 0.01 -5.98 11.21
C LEU A 73 0.24 -4.64 11.92
N TRP A 74 1.45 -4.08 11.81
CA TRP A 74 1.78 -2.75 12.35
C TRP A 74 0.86 -1.66 11.79
N ILE A 75 0.61 -1.66 10.48
CA ILE A 75 -0.29 -0.71 9.82
C ILE A 75 -1.73 -0.90 10.32
N ILE A 76 -2.27 -2.12 10.25
CA ILE A 76 -3.66 -2.43 10.61
C ILE A 76 -3.97 -1.99 12.05
N GLN A 77 -3.06 -2.27 12.99
CA GLN A 77 -3.30 -2.03 14.40
C GLN A 77 -3.14 -0.57 14.83
N ARG A 78 -2.28 0.22 14.17
CA ARG A 78 -1.81 1.50 14.72
C ARG A 78 -2.03 2.70 13.81
N TYR A 79 -2.18 2.52 12.49
CA TYR A 79 -2.17 3.64 11.55
C TYR A 79 -3.30 4.64 11.81
N GLU A 80 -4.50 4.19 12.12
CA GLU A 80 -5.65 5.08 12.37
C GLU A 80 -5.48 5.88 13.68
N MET A 81 -4.87 5.30 14.70
CA MET A 81 -4.63 5.96 15.99
C MET A 81 -3.72 7.18 15.87
N VAL A 82 -2.80 7.15 14.90
CA VAL A 82 -1.82 8.21 14.68
C VAL A 82 -2.13 9.09 13.47
N THR A 83 -3.30 8.96 12.85
CA THR A 83 -3.68 9.77 11.68
C THR A 83 -5.03 10.48 11.88
N PRO A 84 -5.05 11.82 11.93
CA PRO A 84 -6.28 12.56 12.09
C PRO A 84 -7.09 12.54 10.79
N ARG A 85 -8.42 12.48 10.92
CA ARG A 85 -9.36 12.44 9.78
C ARG A 85 -9.27 13.67 8.88
N ASN A 86 -9.05 14.84 9.48
CA ASN A 86 -8.97 16.13 8.78
C ASN A 86 -7.53 16.51 8.37
N GLY A 87 -6.55 15.64 8.62
CA GLY A 87 -5.14 15.92 8.33
C GLY A 87 -4.48 16.97 9.24
N LYS A 88 -5.17 17.52 10.24
CA LYS A 88 -4.62 18.51 11.18
C LYS A 88 -4.02 17.80 12.39
N TYR A 89 -2.69 17.81 12.49
CA TYR A 89 -1.97 17.18 13.60
C TYR A 89 -1.74 18.17 14.75
N SER A 90 -2.00 17.74 15.98
CA SER A 90 -1.41 18.38 17.16
C SER A 90 0.07 18.02 17.26
N LYS A 91 0.85 18.77 18.05
CA LYS A 91 2.27 18.48 18.29
C LYS A 91 2.49 17.05 18.82
N SER A 92 1.68 16.62 19.78
CA SER A 92 1.77 15.27 20.35
C SER A 92 1.42 14.17 19.33
N LEU A 93 0.35 14.35 18.56
CA LEU A 93 -0.05 13.37 17.53
C LEU A 93 0.98 13.29 16.40
N LEU A 94 1.61 14.41 16.07
CA LEU A 94 2.70 14.48 15.11
C LEU A 94 3.91 13.65 15.58
N GLU A 95 4.34 13.81 16.83
CA GLU A 95 5.43 13.03 17.41
C GLU A 95 5.11 11.52 17.37
N GLN A 96 3.88 11.13 17.72
CA GLN A 96 3.41 9.74 17.62
C GLN A 96 3.43 9.23 16.17
N LYS A 97 3.03 10.07 15.20
CA LYS A 97 3.04 9.71 13.78
C LYS A 97 4.46 9.46 13.27
N LEU A 98 5.42 10.30 13.66
CA LEU A 98 6.82 10.15 13.30
C LEU A 98 7.43 8.89 13.93
N LEU A 99 7.12 8.62 15.21
CA LEU A 99 7.54 7.39 15.88
C LEU A 99 6.96 6.15 15.20
N PHE A 100 5.67 6.17 14.86
CA PHE A 100 5.02 5.10 14.09
C PHE A 100 5.75 4.80 12.78
N GLU A 101 6.14 5.85 12.03
CA GLU A 101 6.88 5.70 10.77
C GLU A 101 8.27 5.12 11.01
N LYS A 102 9.01 5.62 12.02
CA LYS A 102 10.34 5.11 12.38
C LYS A 102 10.29 3.62 12.76
N SER A 103 9.35 3.24 13.63
CA SER A 103 9.15 1.85 14.04
C SER A 103 8.81 0.94 12.86
N PHE A 104 7.95 1.39 11.93
CA PHE A 104 7.60 0.62 10.74
C PHE A 104 8.82 0.26 9.88
N PHE A 105 9.77 1.19 9.69
CA PHE A 105 10.97 0.94 8.88
C PHE A 105 12.04 0.12 9.60
N ASN A 106 11.94 -0.03 10.91
CA ASN A 106 12.84 -0.86 11.72
C ASN A 106 12.34 -2.30 11.91
N ILE A 107 11.14 -2.63 11.41
CA ILE A 107 10.67 -4.02 11.20
C ILE A 107 11.27 -4.53 9.89
#